data_AF-A0A261EWF0-F1
#
_entry.id   AF-A0A261EWF0-F1
#
_cell.length_a   1.000
_cell.length_b   1.000
_cell.length_c   1.000
_cell.angle_alpha   90.00
_cell.angle_beta   90.00
_cell.angle_gamma   90.00
#
_symmetry.space_group_name_H-M   'P 1'
#
loop_
_entity.id
_entity.type
_entity.pdbx_description
1 polymer ?
#
loop_
_entity_poly.entity_id
_entity_poly.type
_entity_poly.pdbx_seq_one_letter_code
_entity_poly.pdbx_strand_id
1 'polypeptide(L)'
;MTDGSRAGSLQADGVQTDVLQAGGSQTSGLHSDGLQAGDSQADYFRECSEQADRMAISLLGSLIVRDFDDGTRIVARIVETEAYDQTDPASHTYHGRSQRNRAMFGPARHAYIYVSHGIHHCMNVTAGPDGFGAGALVRAAQVVEGVPAAIHNRGGRDGKALANGPAKLCQALGIGMDLYGHDLDQPPLRVVDAPLRDGERIVCSPRIGISKAKERRRRYFIDSDPCVSASPFNRDAQLIVIHDAGQQDAGWMGSTHAVSQERMMLSNDERGNGIQVDGTQVNGAQINSEHGDGKVKDSKVKDGKGLAIPVVSIKRAYAQPQESDGFRVLVDRLWPRGTSKAKACIDAWVKDVAPSKELRTWFAHIPERFPEFAERYAGELDANPEGIERLRQAWAGSARVTLVFAAKDEAYNNAVVLRDYLVRQGFAREQ
;
A
#
# COMPACT_ATOMS: atom_id res chain seq x y z
N MET A 1 44.41 24.53 76.35
CA MET A 1 43.38 23.89 75.50
C MET A 1 43.22 24.79 74.28
N THR A 2 43.77 24.36 73.15
CA THR A 2 43.88 25.18 71.92
C THR A 2 44.01 24.27 70.70
N ASP A 3 43.40 24.72 69.60
CA ASP A 3 43.72 24.38 68.20
C ASP A 3 43.25 23.02 67.60
N GLY A 4 43.00 23.00 66.28
CA GLY A 4 42.83 21.75 65.49
C GLY A 4 41.71 21.65 64.42
N SER A 5 41.82 22.39 63.31
CA SER A 5 41.51 22.01 61.89
C SER A 5 40.30 21.14 61.42
N ARG A 6 39.59 21.65 60.37
CA ARG A 6 39.13 21.03 59.06
C ARG A 6 38.48 19.62 59.01
N ALA A 7 37.58 19.24 58.08
CA ALA A 7 36.83 19.85 56.96
C ALA A 7 35.61 18.94 56.60
N GLY A 8 34.56 19.43 55.89
CA GLY A 8 34.39 19.18 54.44
C GLY A 8 32.93 19.36 53.96
N SER A 9 32.71 19.53 52.65
CA SER A 9 31.55 20.21 52.04
C SER A 9 30.50 19.32 51.35
N LEU A 10 29.24 19.80 51.29
CA LEU A 10 28.20 19.44 50.31
C LEU A 10 27.43 20.70 49.87
N GLN A 11 27.11 20.83 48.58
CA GLN A 11 26.37 21.98 48.04
C GLN A 11 25.69 21.62 46.70
N ALA A 12 24.44 22.08 46.50
CA ALA A 12 23.74 22.11 45.20
C ALA A 12 22.53 23.07 45.26
N ASP A 13 22.58 24.16 44.48
CA ASP A 13 21.45 25.07 44.16
C ASP A 13 20.73 24.54 42.88
N GLY A 14 19.44 24.73 42.58
CA GLY A 14 18.69 25.98 42.32
C GLY A 14 17.97 25.90 40.93
N VAL A 15 17.11 26.80 40.41
CA VAL A 15 16.31 27.96 40.89
C VAL A 15 15.12 28.24 39.91
N GLN A 16 13.86 28.07 40.35
CA GLN A 16 12.62 28.85 39.98
C GLN A 16 12.16 28.99 38.48
N THR A 17 11.00 29.57 38.07
CA THR A 17 9.99 30.46 38.72
C THR A 17 8.58 30.40 38.07
N ASP A 18 7.55 30.88 38.79
CA ASP A 18 6.14 31.04 38.39
C ASP A 18 5.81 32.32 37.56
N VAL A 19 4.53 32.45 37.12
CA VAL A 19 3.94 33.62 36.42
C VAL A 19 2.66 34.11 37.13
N LEU A 20 2.41 35.42 37.17
CA LEU A 20 1.28 36.10 37.84
C LEU A 20 0.30 36.82 36.87
N GLN A 21 -0.90 37.14 37.37
CA GLN A 21 -2.04 37.76 36.67
C GLN A 21 -1.94 39.30 36.50
N ALA A 22 -2.76 39.89 35.59
CA ALA A 22 -3.58 41.10 35.86
C ALA A 22 -4.54 41.51 34.70
N GLY A 23 -5.72 42.08 35.05
CA GLY A 23 -6.42 43.13 34.27
C GLY A 23 -7.48 42.73 33.20
N GLY A 24 -8.50 43.59 32.98
CA GLY A 24 -9.53 43.40 31.93
C GLY A 24 -10.43 44.63 31.65
N SER A 25 -11.42 44.47 30.75
CA SER A 25 -12.45 45.45 30.30
C SER A 25 -11.95 46.64 29.44
N GLN A 26 -12.53 47.09 28.32
CA GLN A 26 -13.62 46.72 27.37
C GLN A 26 -13.25 47.43 26.01
N THR A 27 -13.71 47.06 24.79
CA THR A 27 -15.06 47.28 24.21
C THR A 27 -15.17 46.68 22.77
N SER A 28 -16.41 46.64 22.23
CA SER A 28 -16.81 46.52 20.80
C SER A 28 -16.31 45.30 20.01
N GLY A 29 -17.18 44.30 19.90
CA GLY A 29 -16.95 43.11 19.07
C GLY A 29 -17.20 43.26 17.56
N LEU A 30 -17.06 42.13 16.88
CA LEU A 30 -17.77 41.71 15.68
C LEU A 30 -17.82 40.17 15.70
N HIS A 31 -18.75 39.59 14.95
CA HIS A 31 -19.21 38.20 15.09
C HIS A 31 -18.11 37.13 15.03
N SER A 32 -18.11 36.24 16.03
CA SER A 32 -17.48 34.93 15.95
C SER A 32 -18.52 33.89 15.53
N ASP A 33 -18.73 33.72 14.22
CA ASP A 33 -19.43 32.53 13.72
C ASP A 33 -18.51 31.32 13.89
N GLY A 34 -19.02 30.30 14.57
CA GLY A 34 -18.23 29.17 15.03
C GLY A 34 -17.88 28.20 13.90
N LEU A 35 -16.67 28.30 13.35
CA LEU A 35 -16.04 27.22 12.60
C LEU A 35 -15.76 26.05 13.55
N GLN A 36 -16.45 24.92 13.35
CA GLN A 36 -16.21 23.72 14.13
C GLN A 36 -14.85 23.11 13.75
N ALA A 37 -14.03 22.80 14.74
CA ALA A 37 -12.66 22.29 14.55
C ALA A 37 -12.55 20.92 13.85
N GLY A 38 -13.68 20.29 13.48
CA GLY A 38 -13.72 19.06 12.67
C GLY A 38 -13.60 19.31 11.16
N ASP A 39 -14.17 20.41 10.66
CA ASP A 39 -14.20 20.68 9.21
C ASP A 39 -12.81 21.04 8.68
N SER A 40 -12.06 21.86 9.43
CA SER A 40 -10.72 22.32 9.02
C SER A 40 -9.70 21.20 8.82
N GLN A 41 -9.78 20.10 9.58
CA GLN A 41 -8.90 18.94 9.40
C GLN A 41 -9.33 18.08 8.20
N ALA A 42 -10.64 17.94 7.96
CA ALA A 42 -11.16 17.22 6.81
C ALA A 42 -10.89 17.95 5.49
N ASP A 43 -11.02 19.28 5.49
CA ASP A 43 -10.69 20.13 4.34
C ASP A 43 -9.18 20.13 4.06
N TYR A 44 -8.33 20.28 5.08
CA TYR A 44 -6.87 20.15 4.93
C TYR A 44 -6.46 18.80 4.32
N PHE A 45 -7.06 17.69 4.77
CA PHE A 45 -6.79 16.38 4.17
C PHE A 45 -7.35 16.21 2.75
N ARG A 46 -8.44 16.91 2.39
CA ARG A 46 -8.96 16.96 1.00
C ARG A 46 -7.97 17.70 0.11
N GLU A 47 -7.55 18.90 0.49
CA GLU A 47 -6.57 19.71 -0.23
C GLU A 47 -5.25 18.96 -0.43
N CYS A 48 -4.75 18.28 0.60
CA CYS A 48 -3.51 17.52 0.51
C CYS A 48 -3.66 16.21 -0.31
N SER A 49 -4.84 15.58 -0.30
CA SER A 49 -5.17 14.47 -1.20
C SER A 49 -5.19 14.92 -2.66
N GLU A 50 -5.82 16.07 -2.96
CA GLU A 50 -5.82 16.67 -4.30
C GLU A 50 -4.42 16.97 -4.82
N GLN A 51 -3.46 17.34 -3.95
CA GLN A 51 -2.08 17.63 -4.36
C GLN A 51 -1.35 16.39 -4.90
N ALA A 52 -1.68 15.18 -4.44
CA ALA A 52 -1.15 13.95 -5.02
C ALA A 52 -1.71 13.71 -6.44
N ASP A 53 -2.99 14.01 -6.67
CA ASP A 53 -3.64 13.89 -7.98
C ASP A 53 -3.17 14.98 -8.94
N ARG A 54 -3.05 16.24 -8.48
CA ARG A 54 -2.47 17.36 -9.25
C ARG A 54 -1.03 17.05 -9.67
N MET A 55 -0.18 16.51 -8.78
CA MET A 55 1.17 16.06 -9.12
C MET A 55 1.15 14.91 -10.15
N ALA A 56 0.28 13.91 -9.97
CA ALA A 56 0.19 12.81 -10.92
C ALA A 56 -0.23 13.28 -12.32
N ILE A 57 -1.12 14.27 -12.40
CA ILE A 57 -1.56 14.91 -13.64
C ILE A 57 -0.46 15.78 -14.24
N SER A 58 0.19 16.67 -13.46
CA SER A 58 1.18 17.63 -13.95
C SER A 58 2.47 16.99 -14.45
N LEU A 59 2.76 15.75 -14.02
CA LEU A 59 3.87 14.96 -14.53
C LEU A 59 3.63 14.40 -15.94
N LEU A 60 2.39 14.34 -16.44
CA LEU A 60 2.10 13.84 -17.78
C LEU A 60 2.49 14.88 -18.82
N GLY A 61 3.58 14.63 -19.55
CA GLY A 61 4.25 15.62 -20.37
C GLY A 61 5.72 15.77 -20.02
N SER A 62 6.01 15.87 -18.72
CA SER A 62 7.33 16.10 -18.14
C SER A 62 8.38 15.06 -18.50
N LEU A 63 9.65 15.49 -18.47
CA LEU A 63 10.81 14.70 -18.86
C LEU A 63 11.60 14.26 -17.63
N ILE A 64 11.78 12.95 -17.44
CA ILE A 64 12.81 12.44 -16.53
C ILE A 64 14.15 12.48 -17.26
N VAL A 65 15.14 13.15 -16.70
CA VAL A 65 16.50 13.26 -17.23
C VAL A 65 17.46 12.56 -16.28
N ARG A 66 18.19 11.56 -16.77
CA ARG A 66 19.25 10.84 -16.04
C ARG A 66 20.60 11.13 -16.71
N ASP A 67 21.52 11.73 -15.95
CA ASP A 67 22.92 11.95 -16.35
C ASP A 67 23.83 10.91 -15.67
N PHE A 68 24.73 10.25 -16.40
CA PHE A 68 25.70 9.29 -15.88
C PHE A 68 27.13 9.87 -15.92
N ASP A 69 28.01 9.36 -15.05
CA ASP A 69 29.38 9.87 -14.88
C ASP A 69 30.28 9.68 -16.12
N ASP A 70 29.91 8.76 -17.01
CA ASP A 70 30.57 8.53 -18.30
C ASP A 70 30.12 9.51 -19.40
N GLY A 71 29.25 10.47 -19.07
CA GLY A 71 28.64 11.41 -20.00
C GLY A 71 27.40 10.88 -20.72
N THR A 72 26.99 9.63 -20.48
CA THR A 72 25.74 9.10 -21.02
C THR A 72 24.55 9.88 -20.44
N ARG A 73 23.59 10.23 -21.29
CA ARG A 73 22.30 10.81 -20.90
C ARG A 73 21.16 9.93 -21.39
N ILE A 74 20.14 9.75 -20.54
CA ILE A 74 18.85 9.15 -20.91
C ILE A 74 17.75 10.12 -20.54
N VAL A 75 16.88 10.45 -21.50
CA VAL A 75 15.70 11.29 -21.27
C VAL A 75 14.44 10.50 -21.61
N ALA A 76 13.46 10.51 -20.71
CA ALA A 76 12.20 9.81 -20.91
C ALA A 76 11.00 10.70 -20.55
N ARG A 77 10.10 10.88 -21.51
CA ARG A 77 8.86 11.65 -21.37
C ARG A 77 7.79 10.81 -20.67
N ILE A 78 7.26 11.28 -19.55
CA ILE A 78 6.27 10.56 -18.73
C ILE A 78 4.92 10.51 -19.47
N VAL A 79 4.27 9.34 -19.45
CA VAL A 79 2.98 9.08 -20.12
C VAL A 79 1.93 8.39 -19.23
N GLU A 80 2.32 7.84 -18.08
CA GLU A 80 1.41 7.20 -17.11
C GLU A 80 1.91 7.38 -15.66
N THR A 81 1.00 7.75 -14.77
CA THR A 81 1.24 7.98 -13.33
C THR A 81 0.11 7.40 -12.46
N GLU A 82 0.37 7.21 -11.16
CA GLU A 82 -0.66 6.88 -10.15
C GLU A 82 -0.48 7.70 -8.88
N ALA A 83 -1.54 8.36 -8.40
CA ALA A 83 -1.53 9.14 -7.17
C ALA A 83 -1.74 8.27 -5.93
N TYR A 84 -1.03 8.63 -4.85
CA TYR A 84 -1.09 7.99 -3.54
C TYR A 84 -0.87 9.06 -2.44
N ASP A 85 -1.67 8.99 -1.37
CA ASP A 85 -1.53 9.85 -0.18
C ASP A 85 -1.84 9.08 1.11
N GLN A 86 -1.64 9.73 2.27
CA GLN A 86 -1.79 9.11 3.59
C GLN A 86 -3.22 8.78 4.00
N THR A 87 -4.24 9.32 3.32
CA THR A 87 -5.65 8.93 3.51
C THR A 87 -6.02 7.68 2.70
N ASP A 88 -5.16 7.25 1.76
CA ASP A 88 -5.47 6.21 0.79
C ASP A 88 -5.02 4.82 1.27
N PRO A 89 -5.93 3.86 1.52
CA PRO A 89 -5.58 2.52 2.00
C PRO A 89 -4.70 1.67 1.06
N ALA A 90 -4.44 2.12 -0.17
CA ALA A 90 -3.48 1.51 -1.08
C ALA A 90 -2.06 2.11 -0.98
N SER A 91 -1.89 3.24 -0.30
CA SER A 91 -0.61 3.95 -0.16
C SER A 91 0.32 3.31 0.87
N HIS A 92 1.64 3.44 0.64
CA HIS A 92 2.63 3.15 1.66
C HIS A 92 2.59 4.12 2.85
N THR A 93 1.93 5.27 2.73
CA THR A 93 1.83 6.30 3.78
C THR A 93 0.60 6.16 4.68
N TYR A 94 -0.33 5.26 4.35
CA TYR A 94 -1.60 5.07 5.07
C TYR A 94 -1.46 4.73 6.56
N HIS A 95 -0.43 3.96 6.92
CA HIS A 95 -0.11 3.62 8.31
C HIS A 95 0.89 4.60 8.94
N GLY A 96 0.98 5.83 8.42
CA GLY A 96 1.87 6.87 8.89
C GLY A 96 3.32 6.72 8.44
N ARG A 97 4.18 7.55 9.04
CA ARG A 97 5.61 7.67 8.69
C ARG A 97 6.43 6.50 9.25
N SER A 98 7.36 6.02 8.44
CA SER A 98 8.31 4.96 8.76
C SER A 98 9.66 5.25 8.08
N GLN A 99 10.74 4.59 8.50
CA GLN A 99 12.05 4.74 7.86
C GLN A 99 12.02 4.45 6.34
N ARG A 100 11.15 3.54 5.88
CA ARG A 100 11.01 3.13 4.47
C ARG A 100 10.30 4.18 3.63
N ASN A 101 9.26 4.82 4.13
CA ASN A 101 8.45 5.79 3.37
C ASN A 101 8.78 7.25 3.69
N ARG A 102 9.80 7.52 4.53
CA ARG A 102 10.14 8.85 5.07
C ARG A 102 10.26 9.97 4.03
N ALA A 103 10.67 9.65 2.79
CA ALA A 103 10.75 10.61 1.69
C ALA A 103 9.36 11.16 1.29
N MET A 104 8.31 10.32 1.28
CA MET A 104 6.92 10.75 0.98
C MET A 104 6.35 11.76 1.97
N PHE A 105 6.99 11.93 3.13
CA PHE A 105 6.62 12.89 4.18
C PHE A 105 7.61 14.07 4.27
N GLY A 106 8.56 14.17 3.34
CA GLY A 106 9.46 15.31 3.19
C GLY A 106 8.98 16.26 2.08
N PRO A 107 9.86 17.12 1.55
CA PRO A 107 9.50 18.09 0.54
C PRO A 107 8.96 17.44 -0.74
N ALA A 108 8.11 18.18 -1.46
CA ALA A 108 7.67 17.83 -2.80
C ALA A 108 8.85 17.74 -3.80
N ARG A 109 8.61 17.15 -4.98
CA ARG A 109 9.61 16.99 -6.06
C ARG A 109 10.87 16.20 -5.64
N HIS A 110 10.77 15.32 -4.65
CA HIS A 110 11.83 14.39 -4.28
C HIS A 110 11.50 12.97 -4.76
N ALA A 111 12.53 12.13 -4.95
CA ALA A 111 12.41 10.76 -5.40
C ALA A 111 12.09 9.81 -4.24
N TYR A 112 10.85 9.33 -4.11
CA TYR A 112 10.56 8.20 -3.26
C TYR A 112 10.72 6.88 -4.03
N ILE A 113 11.85 6.20 -3.81
CA ILE A 113 12.17 4.93 -4.46
C ILE A 113 11.93 3.77 -3.49
N TYR A 114 11.39 2.66 -3.99
CA TYR A 114 11.26 1.44 -3.19
C TYR A 114 11.45 0.17 -4.02
N VAL A 115 11.96 -0.86 -3.36
CA VAL A 115 12.01 -2.22 -3.92
C VAL A 115 10.62 -2.84 -3.88
N SER A 116 9.95 -2.82 -5.03
CA SER A 116 8.77 -3.61 -5.35
C SER A 116 9.19 -5.05 -5.64
N HIS A 117 8.40 -6.02 -5.15
CA HIS A 117 8.61 -7.44 -5.45
C HIS A 117 10.06 -7.91 -5.18
N GLY A 118 10.76 -7.35 -4.19
CA GLY A 118 12.09 -7.76 -3.75
C GLY A 118 13.26 -7.61 -4.75
N ILE A 119 13.01 -7.21 -6.00
CA ILE A 119 14.04 -7.12 -7.07
C ILE A 119 13.84 -5.96 -8.06
N HIS A 120 12.73 -5.22 -7.98
CA HIS A 120 12.41 -4.16 -8.93
C HIS A 120 12.26 -2.82 -8.19
N HIS A 121 12.95 -1.78 -8.65
CA HIS A 121 12.68 -0.43 -8.15
C HIS A 121 11.39 0.12 -8.79
N CYS A 122 10.63 0.86 -7.99
CA CYS A 122 9.58 1.77 -8.42
C CYS A 122 9.93 3.15 -7.87
N MET A 123 9.62 4.21 -8.62
CA MET A 123 9.88 5.60 -8.23
C MET A 123 8.58 6.41 -8.20
N ASN A 124 8.32 7.05 -7.07
CA ASN A 124 7.35 8.12 -6.94
C ASN A 124 8.06 9.48 -6.92
N VAL A 125 7.37 10.51 -7.39
CA VAL A 125 7.67 11.93 -7.12
C VAL A 125 6.83 12.34 -5.92
N THR A 126 7.43 12.90 -4.89
CA THR A 126 6.71 13.36 -3.68
C THR A 126 5.89 14.62 -3.97
N ALA A 127 4.78 14.80 -3.23
CA ALA A 127 3.83 15.88 -3.45
C ALA A 127 3.30 16.45 -2.13
N GLY A 128 2.94 17.74 -2.18
CA GLY A 128 2.28 18.45 -1.08
C GLY A 128 3.21 18.89 0.05
N PRO A 129 2.64 19.35 1.19
CA PRO A 129 3.41 19.92 2.28
C PRO A 129 4.17 18.86 3.07
N ASP A 130 5.37 19.23 3.54
CA ASP A 130 6.14 18.46 4.51
C ASP A 130 5.27 17.96 5.68
N GLY A 131 5.43 16.68 6.01
CA GLY A 131 4.63 16.01 7.04
C GLY A 131 3.34 15.36 6.55
N PHE A 132 2.82 15.69 5.36
CA PHE A 132 1.72 14.94 4.74
C PHE A 132 2.27 13.91 3.74
N GLY A 133 1.92 12.64 3.92
CA GLY A 133 2.51 11.54 3.15
C GLY A 133 1.95 11.37 1.74
N ALA A 134 2.40 12.13 0.73
CA ALA A 134 1.83 12.13 -0.63
C ALA A 134 2.84 12.09 -1.79
N GLY A 135 2.36 11.66 -2.96
CA GLY A 135 3.15 11.59 -4.19
C GLY A 135 2.53 10.77 -5.32
N ALA A 136 3.17 10.85 -6.49
CA ALA A 136 2.75 10.19 -7.73
C ALA A 136 3.79 9.14 -8.17
N LEU A 137 3.38 7.87 -8.29
CA LEU A 137 4.18 6.80 -8.89
C LEU A 137 4.33 7.07 -10.38
N VAL A 138 5.56 7.16 -10.90
CA VAL A 138 5.77 7.19 -12.35
C VAL A 138 5.72 5.75 -12.88
N ARG A 139 4.80 5.48 -13.79
CA ARG A 139 4.51 4.12 -14.28
C ARG A 139 5.02 3.85 -15.66
N ALA A 140 4.89 4.81 -16.58
CA ALA A 140 5.39 4.63 -17.92
C ALA A 140 5.93 5.93 -18.49
N ALA A 141 6.92 5.78 -19.36
CA ALA A 141 7.52 6.86 -20.11
C ALA A 141 7.90 6.38 -21.52
N GLN A 142 7.99 7.31 -22.45
CA GLN A 142 8.63 7.14 -23.76
C GLN A 142 10.09 7.60 -23.62
N VAL A 143 11.07 6.74 -23.86
CA VAL A 143 12.48 7.17 -23.94
C VAL A 143 12.67 7.95 -25.24
N VAL A 144 13.11 9.20 -25.13
CA VAL A 144 13.28 10.15 -26.24
C VAL A 144 14.75 10.49 -26.52
N GLU A 145 15.65 10.29 -25.55
CA GLU A 145 17.10 10.45 -25.69
C GLU A 145 17.81 9.29 -24.96
N GLY A 146 19.00 8.90 -25.39
CA GLY A 146 19.75 7.80 -24.76
C GLY A 146 19.19 6.40 -25.02
N VAL A 147 18.38 6.23 -26.07
CA VAL A 147 17.70 4.96 -26.39
C VAL A 147 18.64 3.73 -26.42
N PRO A 148 19.86 3.78 -27.00
CA PRO A 148 20.78 2.64 -26.95
C PRO A 148 21.20 2.24 -25.53
N ALA A 149 21.48 3.21 -24.65
CA ALA A 149 21.83 2.97 -23.25
C ALA A 149 20.62 2.42 -22.47
N ALA A 150 19.42 2.95 -22.71
CA ALA A 150 18.19 2.41 -22.13
C ALA A 150 17.92 0.95 -22.57
N ILE A 151 18.17 0.62 -23.84
CA ILE A 151 18.05 -0.76 -24.37
C ILE A 151 19.07 -1.68 -23.70
N HIS A 152 20.32 -1.22 -23.55
CA HIS A 152 21.38 -1.94 -22.83
C HIS A 152 20.94 -2.26 -21.38
N ASN A 153 20.52 -1.23 -20.64
CA ASN A 153 20.01 -1.36 -19.26
C ASN A 153 18.79 -2.32 -19.14
N ARG A 154 18.04 -2.51 -20.24
CA ARG A 154 16.87 -3.42 -20.31
C ARG A 154 17.18 -4.83 -20.80
N GLY A 155 18.46 -5.12 -21.09
CA GLY A 155 18.94 -6.40 -21.60
C GLY A 155 18.53 -6.64 -23.05
N GLY A 156 18.70 -5.63 -23.93
CA GLY A 156 18.39 -5.72 -25.35
C GLY A 156 16.91 -5.57 -25.71
N ARG A 157 16.04 -5.20 -24.75
CA ARG A 157 14.60 -4.97 -24.99
C ARG A 157 14.33 -3.52 -25.38
N ASP A 158 13.50 -3.32 -26.39
CA ASP A 158 13.31 -2.06 -27.10
C ASP A 158 11.81 -1.69 -27.28
N GLY A 159 11.55 -0.72 -28.18
CA GLY A 159 10.23 -0.24 -28.55
C GLY A 159 9.39 0.21 -27.36
N LYS A 160 8.05 0.07 -27.45
CA LYS A 160 7.14 0.40 -26.34
C LYS A 160 7.42 -0.39 -25.06
N ALA A 161 8.08 -1.56 -25.16
CA ALA A 161 8.41 -2.38 -23.99
C ALA A 161 9.59 -1.83 -23.16
N LEU A 162 10.25 -0.77 -23.64
CA LEU A 162 11.44 -0.16 -23.04
C LEU A 162 11.16 0.57 -21.72
N ALA A 163 9.98 1.16 -21.52
CA ALA A 163 9.62 1.81 -20.25
C ALA A 163 8.11 1.75 -19.89
N ASN A 164 7.31 0.86 -20.50
CA ASN A 164 5.88 0.69 -20.20
C ASN A 164 5.58 -0.11 -18.92
N GLY A 165 6.03 0.39 -17.77
CA GLY A 165 5.75 -0.15 -16.44
C GLY A 165 6.79 0.32 -15.41
N PRO A 166 6.43 0.52 -14.12
CA PRO A 166 7.28 1.28 -13.18
C PRO A 166 8.66 0.63 -12.97
N ALA A 167 8.68 -0.71 -12.86
CA ALA A 167 9.91 -1.50 -12.81
C ALA A 167 10.77 -1.42 -14.09
N LYS A 168 10.12 -1.32 -15.25
CA LYS A 168 10.78 -1.23 -16.56
C LYS A 168 11.40 0.15 -16.76
N LEU A 169 10.68 1.20 -16.37
CA LEU A 169 11.15 2.58 -16.37
C LEU A 169 12.40 2.71 -15.48
N CYS A 170 12.32 2.28 -14.22
CA CYS A 170 13.48 2.37 -13.31
C CYS A 170 14.69 1.57 -13.83
N GLN A 171 14.48 0.40 -14.43
CA GLN A 171 15.57 -0.34 -15.08
C GLN A 171 16.16 0.42 -16.27
N ALA A 172 15.33 0.91 -17.20
CA ALA A 172 15.81 1.61 -18.39
C ALA A 172 16.63 2.87 -18.06
N LEU A 173 16.21 3.62 -17.05
CA LEU A 173 16.88 4.84 -16.62
C LEU A 173 17.96 4.62 -15.54
N GLY A 174 18.30 3.37 -15.19
CA GLY A 174 19.32 3.09 -14.17
C GLY A 174 19.00 3.73 -12.80
N ILE A 175 17.74 3.66 -12.37
CA ILE A 175 17.23 4.24 -11.12
C ILE A 175 17.20 3.16 -10.03
N GLY A 176 17.96 3.38 -8.95
CA GLY A 176 18.09 2.49 -7.81
C GLY A 176 17.87 3.18 -6.46
N MET A 177 18.05 2.42 -5.37
CA MET A 177 17.90 2.92 -3.99
C MET A 177 18.96 3.97 -3.59
N ASP A 178 20.04 4.10 -4.36
CA ASP A 178 21.04 5.16 -4.29
C ASP A 178 20.45 6.56 -4.48
N LEU A 179 19.36 6.68 -5.26
CA LEU A 179 18.64 7.93 -5.50
C LEU A 179 17.44 8.11 -4.53
N TYR A 180 17.41 7.38 -3.40
CA TYR A 180 16.32 7.51 -2.42
C TYR A 180 16.33 8.87 -1.74
N GLY A 181 15.23 9.62 -1.88
CA GLY A 181 15.10 10.96 -1.34
C GLY A 181 15.90 12.01 -2.11
N HIS A 182 16.34 11.70 -3.34
CA HIS A 182 17.03 12.64 -4.22
C HIS A 182 16.11 13.79 -4.64
N ASP A 183 16.65 15.02 -4.69
CA ASP A 183 15.96 16.22 -5.17
C ASP A 183 15.87 16.19 -6.71
N LEU A 184 14.64 16.09 -7.25
CA LEU A 184 14.42 15.94 -8.70
C LEU A 184 14.58 17.26 -9.47
N ASP A 185 14.98 18.36 -8.83
CA ASP A 185 15.45 19.56 -9.53
C ASP A 185 16.98 19.51 -9.78
N GLN A 186 17.70 18.54 -9.20
CA GLN A 186 19.17 18.43 -9.26
C GLN A 186 19.69 17.22 -10.06
N PRO A 187 20.86 17.30 -10.73
CA PRO A 187 21.57 16.10 -11.17
C PRO A 187 21.85 15.14 -10.01
N PRO A 188 21.93 13.82 -10.25
CA PRO A 188 22.03 13.18 -11.56
C PRO A 188 20.70 12.59 -12.08
N LEU A 189 19.58 12.90 -11.42
CA LEU A 189 18.22 12.51 -11.81
C LEU A 189 17.28 13.71 -11.63
N ARG A 190 16.80 14.29 -12.73
CA ARG A 190 15.86 15.42 -12.73
C ARG A 190 14.50 15.07 -13.31
N VAL A 191 13.46 15.83 -12.91
CA VAL A 191 12.17 15.91 -13.61
C VAL A 191 12.00 17.33 -14.13
N VAL A 192 12.07 17.51 -15.45
CA VAL A 192 11.85 18.80 -16.09
C VAL A 192 10.39 18.88 -16.52
N ASP A 193 9.66 19.86 -16.01
CA ASP A 193 8.26 20.05 -16.35
C ASP A 193 8.10 20.43 -17.82
N ALA A 194 7.16 19.78 -18.51
CA ALA A 194 6.88 20.02 -19.93
C ALA A 194 5.39 19.81 -20.22
N PRO A 195 4.78 20.63 -21.09
CA PRO A 195 3.35 20.54 -21.38
C PRO A 195 3.01 19.26 -22.16
N LEU A 196 1.71 18.93 -22.18
CA LEU A 196 1.14 18.04 -23.18
C LEU A 196 1.38 18.59 -24.59
N ARG A 197 1.45 17.71 -25.58
CA ARG A 197 1.49 18.12 -26.99
C ARG A 197 0.08 18.42 -27.50
N ASP A 198 -0.01 19.21 -28.56
CA ASP A 198 -1.30 19.56 -29.18
C ASP A 198 -2.15 18.31 -29.48
N GLY A 199 -3.38 18.31 -28.99
CA GLY A 199 -4.34 17.22 -29.16
C GLY A 199 -4.18 16.01 -28.22
N GLU A 200 -3.11 15.94 -27.42
CA GLU A 200 -3.01 14.96 -26.32
C GLU A 200 -4.06 15.27 -25.24
N ARG A 201 -4.65 14.21 -24.65
CA ARG A 201 -5.66 14.30 -23.59
C ARG A 201 -5.27 13.41 -22.43
N ILE A 202 -5.66 13.78 -21.21
CA ILE A 202 -5.44 12.95 -20.02
C ILE A 202 -6.72 12.19 -19.68
N VAL A 203 -6.57 10.89 -19.42
CA VAL A 203 -7.65 10.00 -18.97
C VAL A 203 -7.32 9.39 -17.60
N CYS A 204 -8.35 9.14 -16.78
CA CYS A 204 -8.22 8.46 -15.49
C CYS A 204 -8.85 7.06 -15.48
N SER A 205 -8.34 6.17 -14.62
CA SER A 205 -8.87 4.82 -14.44
C SER A 205 -8.47 4.24 -13.07
N PRO A 206 -9.04 3.08 -12.65
CA PRO A 206 -8.57 2.31 -11.50
C PRO A 206 -7.07 2.03 -11.51
N ARG A 207 -6.40 2.05 -10.35
CA ARG A 207 -4.96 1.77 -10.25
C ARG A 207 -4.61 0.29 -10.40
N ILE A 208 -3.41 -0.01 -10.87
CA ILE A 208 -2.95 -1.36 -11.24
C ILE A 208 -2.11 -1.96 -10.10
N GLY A 209 -2.48 -3.16 -9.66
CA GLY A 209 -1.68 -3.96 -8.71
C GLY A 209 -1.97 -3.69 -7.23
N ILE A 210 -3.01 -2.91 -6.92
CA ILE A 210 -3.44 -2.60 -5.55
C ILE A 210 -4.50 -3.59 -5.03
N SER A 211 -4.51 -3.81 -3.71
CA SER A 211 -5.43 -4.75 -3.04
C SER A 211 -6.57 -4.08 -2.28
N LYS A 212 -6.46 -2.77 -2.02
CA LYS A 212 -7.42 -1.88 -1.33
C LYS A 212 -7.72 -0.68 -2.23
N ALA A 213 -8.82 0.04 -1.98
CA ALA A 213 -9.19 1.26 -2.70
C ALA A 213 -9.08 1.14 -4.24
N LYS A 214 -9.62 0.02 -4.77
CA LYS A 214 -9.47 -0.42 -6.18
C LYS A 214 -10.36 0.38 -7.12
N GLU A 215 -11.50 0.80 -6.62
CA GLU A 215 -12.50 1.63 -7.27
C GLU A 215 -12.04 3.08 -7.52
N ARG A 216 -11.08 3.59 -6.73
CA ARG A 216 -10.54 4.95 -6.89
C ARG A 216 -9.80 5.10 -8.23
N ARG A 217 -10.28 6.03 -9.07
CA ARG A 217 -9.77 6.32 -10.42
C ARG A 217 -8.53 7.23 -10.40
N ARG A 218 -7.48 6.79 -9.69
CA ARG A 218 -6.25 7.56 -9.43
C ARG A 218 -5.04 7.08 -10.24
N ARG A 219 -5.27 6.43 -11.39
CA ARG A 219 -4.27 6.21 -12.44
C ARG A 219 -4.54 7.16 -13.60
N TYR A 220 -3.56 7.97 -13.93
CA TYR A 220 -3.63 9.02 -14.95
C TYR A 220 -2.70 8.67 -16.09
N PHE A 221 -3.13 8.86 -17.34
CA PHE A 221 -2.26 8.66 -18.50
C PHE A 221 -2.72 9.46 -19.71
N ILE A 222 -1.81 9.61 -20.66
CA ILE A 222 -2.09 10.26 -21.95
C ILE A 222 -2.86 9.27 -22.83
N ASP A 223 -4.03 9.68 -23.28
CA ASP A 223 -4.92 8.90 -24.12
C ASP A 223 -4.20 8.43 -25.39
N SER A 224 -4.37 7.15 -25.71
CA SER A 224 -3.83 6.49 -26.90
C SER A 224 -2.29 6.46 -27.05
N ASP A 225 -1.51 6.91 -26.06
CA ASP A 225 -0.05 6.80 -26.12
C ASP A 225 0.42 5.31 -26.09
N PRO A 226 1.29 4.87 -27.02
CA PRO A 226 1.66 3.47 -27.18
C PRO A 226 2.57 2.92 -26.06
N CYS A 227 3.15 3.78 -25.23
CA CYS A 227 3.99 3.42 -24.10
C CYS A 227 3.21 3.29 -22.78
N VAL A 228 1.92 3.60 -22.73
CA VAL A 228 1.06 3.31 -21.57
C VAL A 228 1.08 1.80 -21.25
N SER A 229 1.13 1.46 -19.96
CA SER A 229 1.20 0.05 -19.55
C SER A 229 -0.10 -0.72 -19.87
N ALA A 230 0.07 -1.97 -20.29
CA ALA A 230 -1.05 -2.81 -20.69
C ALA A 230 -1.89 -3.21 -19.46
N SER A 231 -3.16 -2.82 -19.46
CA SER A 231 -4.09 -3.04 -18.35
C SER A 231 -5.52 -3.25 -18.87
N PRO A 232 -6.34 -4.15 -18.27
CA PRO A 232 -7.75 -4.28 -18.63
C PRO A 232 -8.50 -2.96 -18.40
N PHE A 233 -8.12 -2.21 -17.36
CA PHE A 233 -8.72 -0.91 -16.98
C PHE A 233 -8.44 0.21 -17.99
N ASN A 234 -7.66 -0.02 -19.06
CA ASN A 234 -7.51 0.96 -20.15
C ASN A 234 -8.84 1.16 -20.91
N ARG A 235 -9.71 0.13 -20.95
CA ARG A 235 -11.01 0.20 -21.64
C ARG A 235 -12.04 1.04 -20.89
N ASP A 236 -11.92 1.10 -19.56
CA ASP A 236 -12.83 1.81 -18.67
C ASP A 236 -12.32 3.24 -18.37
N ALA A 237 -11.31 3.71 -19.09
CA ALA A 237 -10.69 5.00 -18.85
C ALA A 237 -11.65 6.15 -19.21
N GLN A 238 -11.64 7.21 -18.40
CA GLN A 238 -12.53 8.36 -18.53
C GLN A 238 -11.71 9.61 -18.80
N LEU A 239 -12.16 10.44 -19.74
CA LEU A 239 -11.55 11.73 -20.03
C LEU A 239 -11.60 12.63 -18.79
N ILE A 240 -10.50 13.31 -18.50
CA ILE A 240 -10.44 14.36 -17.49
C ILE A 240 -10.48 15.70 -18.20
N VAL A 241 -11.43 16.55 -17.81
CA VAL A 241 -11.40 17.97 -18.15
C VAL A 241 -10.67 18.66 -17.01
N ILE A 242 -9.45 19.11 -17.28
CA ILE A 242 -8.70 19.97 -16.36
C ILE A 242 -9.21 21.38 -16.63
N HIS A 243 -10.05 21.89 -15.73
CA HIS A 243 -10.39 23.30 -15.72
C HIS A 243 -9.21 24.06 -15.14
N ASP A 244 -8.64 24.99 -15.91
CA ASP A 244 -7.61 25.89 -15.38
C ASP A 244 -8.16 26.65 -14.17
N ALA A 245 -7.37 26.72 -13.11
CA ALA A 245 -7.72 27.41 -11.87
C ALA A 245 -7.63 28.95 -12.03
N GLY A 246 -8.43 29.48 -12.96
CA GLY A 246 -8.54 30.91 -13.29
C GLY A 246 -9.94 31.51 -13.06
N GLN A 247 -10.95 30.67 -12.79
CA GLN A 247 -12.29 31.10 -12.35
C GLN A 247 -12.75 30.22 -11.19
N GLN A 248 -13.27 30.87 -10.15
CA GLN A 248 -13.88 30.18 -9.01
C GLN A 248 -15.22 29.61 -9.43
N ASP A 249 -15.45 28.32 -9.18
CA ASP A 249 -16.79 27.81 -8.87
C ASP A 249 -16.69 26.50 -8.07
N ALA A 250 -17.47 26.40 -7.00
CA ALA A 250 -17.49 25.23 -6.12
C ALA A 250 -18.43 24.16 -6.70
N GLY A 251 -17.90 23.00 -7.09
CA GLY A 251 -18.73 22.02 -7.82
C GLY A 251 -18.14 20.62 -8.03
N TRP A 252 -17.58 19.98 -6.99
CA TRP A 252 -17.22 18.55 -7.06
C TRP A 252 -18.14 17.65 -6.23
N MET A 253 -19.42 17.61 -6.60
CA MET A 253 -20.34 16.52 -6.29
C MET A 253 -21.34 16.35 -7.43
N GLY A 254 -21.74 15.10 -7.71
CA GLY A 254 -22.89 14.82 -8.57
C GLY A 254 -22.60 13.82 -9.69
N SER A 255 -22.94 12.57 -9.45
CA SER A 255 -23.19 11.60 -10.52
C SER A 255 -24.53 11.90 -11.20
N THR A 256 -24.53 12.15 -12.51
CA THR A 256 -25.74 12.03 -13.35
C THR A 256 -25.41 11.40 -14.69
N HIS A 257 -26.23 10.43 -15.10
CA HIS A 257 -26.44 10.13 -16.52
C HIS A 257 -27.41 11.16 -17.09
N ALA A 258 -27.15 11.69 -18.27
CA ALA A 258 -28.10 11.63 -19.41
C ALA A 258 -27.51 12.31 -20.66
N VAL A 259 -27.87 11.78 -21.82
CA VAL A 259 -27.58 12.34 -23.14
C VAL A 259 -28.80 13.12 -23.62
N SER A 260 -28.60 14.29 -24.25
CA SER A 260 -29.46 14.72 -25.37
C SER A 260 -28.82 15.82 -26.21
N GLN A 261 -28.91 15.65 -27.53
CA GLN A 261 -28.75 16.73 -28.51
C GLN A 261 -30.11 17.41 -28.70
N GLU A 262 -30.12 18.72 -28.97
CA GLU A 262 -31.36 19.43 -29.32
C GLU A 262 -31.82 19.12 -30.76
N ARG A 263 -33.14 18.98 -30.93
CA ARG A 263 -33.80 19.31 -32.21
C ARG A 263 -35.21 19.86 -31.94
N MET A 264 -35.52 20.99 -32.58
CA MET A 264 -36.81 21.66 -32.52
C MET A 264 -37.99 20.78 -33.00
N MET A 265 -39.17 20.86 -32.38
CA MET A 265 -40.33 21.62 -32.90
C MET A 265 -41.64 21.43 -32.09
N LEU A 266 -42.25 22.56 -31.74
CA LEU A 266 -43.69 22.93 -31.75
C LEU A 266 -44.82 22.06 -31.11
N SER A 267 -45.59 22.78 -30.28
CA SER A 267 -47.06 22.86 -30.15
C SER A 267 -47.90 21.81 -29.38
N ASN A 268 -48.51 22.34 -28.31
CA ASN A 268 -49.92 22.25 -27.90
C ASN A 268 -50.58 21.00 -27.27
N ASP A 269 -51.18 21.31 -26.11
CA ASP A 269 -52.54 21.00 -25.64
C ASP A 269 -52.88 19.75 -24.77
N GLU A 270 -53.24 20.13 -23.53
CA GLU A 270 -54.46 19.79 -22.81
C GLU A 270 -54.70 18.44 -22.09
N ARG A 271 -55.19 18.62 -20.84
CA ARG A 271 -55.93 17.68 -19.97
C ARG A 271 -55.10 16.52 -19.39
N GLY A 272 -55.30 16.08 -18.15
CA GLY A 272 -56.27 16.51 -17.12
C GLY A 272 -56.63 15.35 -16.19
N ASN A 273 -57.02 15.66 -14.96
CA ASN A 273 -57.40 14.74 -13.86
C ASN A 273 -56.32 13.81 -13.27
N GLY A 274 -56.23 13.82 -11.94
CA GLY A 274 -55.64 12.75 -11.15
C GLY A 274 -56.72 11.89 -10.46
N ILE A 275 -56.30 10.96 -9.61
CA ILE A 275 -57.13 10.21 -8.65
C ILE A 275 -56.25 9.90 -7.42
N GLN A 276 -56.75 10.20 -6.22
CA GLN A 276 -56.33 9.55 -4.96
C GLN A 276 -57.25 8.37 -4.70
N VAL A 277 -56.77 7.29 -4.06
CA VAL A 277 -57.48 6.66 -2.90
C VAL A 277 -56.45 5.97 -1.98
N ASP A 278 -56.80 5.92 -0.70
CA ASP A 278 -56.26 5.20 0.48
C ASP A 278 -55.75 3.75 0.23
N GLY A 279 -54.95 3.09 1.07
CA GLY A 279 -54.66 3.26 2.50
C GLY A 279 -55.35 2.16 3.34
N THR A 280 -54.62 1.48 4.25
CA THR A 280 -55.09 0.84 5.54
C THR A 280 -53.98 -0.04 6.17
N GLN A 281 -53.27 0.55 7.14
CA GLN A 281 -53.07 0.09 8.54
C GLN A 281 -52.87 -1.39 9.02
N VAL A 282 -51.82 -1.53 9.86
CA VAL A 282 -51.62 -2.22 11.17
C VAL A 282 -51.89 -3.73 11.43
N ASN A 283 -50.83 -4.41 11.91
CA ASN A 283 -50.56 -4.78 13.33
C ASN A 283 -49.26 -5.65 13.38
N GLY A 284 -48.44 -5.74 14.43
CA GLY A 284 -48.49 -5.17 15.78
C GLY A 284 -48.50 -6.26 16.87
N ALA A 285 -47.37 -6.58 17.50
CA ALA A 285 -47.29 -7.19 18.86
C ALA A 285 -45.84 -7.32 19.38
N GLN A 286 -45.66 -6.90 20.62
CA GLN A 286 -44.44 -6.70 21.40
C GLN A 286 -44.01 -7.90 22.29
N ILE A 287 -42.79 -7.77 22.85
CA ILE A 287 -42.31 -8.14 24.20
C ILE A 287 -42.41 -9.58 24.76
N ASN A 288 -41.29 -10.09 25.30
CA ASN A 288 -41.00 -9.95 26.74
C ASN A 288 -39.54 -10.32 27.12
N SER A 289 -39.12 -9.81 28.28
CA SER A 289 -37.81 -9.93 28.93
C SER A 289 -37.70 -11.14 29.89
N GLU A 290 -36.49 -11.57 30.28
CA GLU A 290 -36.01 -11.46 31.68
C GLU A 290 -34.57 -11.98 31.94
N HIS A 291 -34.08 -11.64 33.14
CA HIS A 291 -32.73 -11.70 33.70
C HIS A 291 -32.09 -13.09 33.91
N GLY A 292 -30.77 -13.13 34.11
CA GLY A 292 -30.08 -14.27 34.74
C GLY A 292 -28.55 -14.15 34.84
N ASP A 293 -28.03 -13.70 35.99
CA ASP A 293 -26.61 -13.85 36.36
C ASP A 293 -26.26 -15.33 36.61
N GLY A 294 -25.10 -15.81 36.12
CA GLY A 294 -24.73 -17.22 36.28
C GLY A 294 -23.26 -17.57 35.97
N LYS A 295 -22.49 -17.83 37.02
CA LYS A 295 -21.06 -18.22 37.01
C LYS A 295 -20.68 -19.33 36.02
N VAL A 296 -19.45 -19.20 35.50
CA VAL A 296 -18.62 -20.23 34.84
C VAL A 296 -18.71 -21.60 35.51
N LYS A 297 -18.84 -22.66 34.70
CA LYS A 297 -18.53 -24.05 35.07
C LYS A 297 -17.84 -24.77 33.91
N ASP A 298 -16.76 -25.47 34.22
CA ASP A 298 -16.08 -26.38 33.30
C ASP A 298 -17.02 -27.49 32.80
N SER A 299 -17.17 -27.59 31.49
CA SER A 299 -17.81 -28.73 30.83
C SER A 299 -16.75 -29.54 30.07
N LYS A 300 -16.44 -30.72 30.61
CA LYS A 300 -15.58 -31.72 29.96
C LYS A 300 -16.13 -32.06 28.57
N VAL A 301 -15.39 -31.71 27.52
CA VAL A 301 -15.55 -32.37 26.21
C VAL A 301 -14.81 -33.70 26.29
N LYS A 302 -15.55 -34.79 26.10
CA LYS A 302 -15.00 -36.15 25.98
C LYS A 302 -14.99 -36.58 24.52
N ASP A 303 -13.92 -37.28 24.18
CA ASP A 303 -13.75 -38.19 23.04
C ASP A 303 -13.89 -37.55 21.63
N GLY A 304 -13.04 -37.82 20.65
CA GLY A 304 -12.03 -38.87 20.61
C GLY A 304 -11.77 -39.33 19.18
N LYS A 305 -11.40 -38.42 18.28
CA LYS A 305 -10.74 -38.76 17.01
C LYS A 305 -9.36 -38.15 17.03
N GLY A 306 -8.34 -38.96 17.32
CA GLY A 306 -6.95 -38.53 17.14
C GLY A 306 -6.76 -38.14 15.68
N LEU A 307 -6.38 -36.89 15.41
CA LEU A 307 -5.97 -36.49 14.07
C LEU A 307 -4.82 -37.42 13.66
N ALA A 308 -5.01 -38.17 12.58
CA ALA A 308 -3.95 -39.01 12.03
C ALA A 308 -2.74 -38.13 11.73
N ILE A 309 -1.59 -38.46 12.32
CA ILE A 309 -0.36 -37.67 12.19
C ILE A 309 0.06 -37.68 10.71
N PRO A 310 -0.04 -36.55 9.98
CA PRO A 310 0.22 -36.51 8.56
C PRO A 310 1.70 -36.76 8.28
N VAL A 311 1.98 -37.26 7.08
CA VAL A 311 3.31 -37.14 6.49
C VAL A 311 3.44 -35.73 5.92
N VAL A 312 4.45 -34.98 6.37
CA VAL A 312 4.71 -33.60 5.96
C VAL A 312 5.95 -33.51 5.06
N SER A 313 5.82 -32.75 3.98
CA SER A 313 6.90 -32.39 3.08
C SER A 313 6.94 -30.88 2.86
N ILE A 314 7.98 -30.38 2.18
CA ILE A 314 8.08 -28.99 1.77
C ILE A 314 8.18 -28.90 0.25
N LYS A 315 7.54 -27.90 -0.36
CA LYS A 315 7.67 -27.63 -1.80
C LYS A 315 7.58 -26.14 -2.08
N ARG A 316 8.39 -25.64 -3.02
CA ARG A 316 8.30 -24.24 -3.44
C ARG A 316 7.00 -23.94 -4.17
N ALA A 317 6.42 -22.77 -3.92
CA ALA A 317 5.21 -22.26 -4.56
C ALA A 317 5.32 -22.11 -6.09
N TYR A 318 6.55 -22.09 -6.62
CA TYR A 318 6.86 -21.98 -8.04
C TYR A 318 7.08 -23.33 -8.72
N ALA A 319 7.25 -24.42 -7.95
CA ALA A 319 7.32 -25.77 -8.48
C ALA A 319 5.91 -26.25 -8.85
N GLN A 320 5.83 -27.14 -9.85
CA GLN A 320 4.55 -27.67 -10.31
C GLN A 320 3.85 -28.46 -9.18
N PRO A 321 2.58 -28.18 -8.86
CA PRO A 321 1.77 -29.02 -7.98
C PRO A 321 1.63 -30.43 -8.55
N GLN A 322 1.69 -31.43 -7.67
CA GLN A 322 1.52 -32.84 -8.02
C GLN A 322 0.51 -33.50 -7.07
N GLU A 323 -0.19 -34.54 -7.51
CA GLU A 323 -1.15 -35.27 -6.66
C GLU A 323 -0.49 -35.86 -5.40
N SER A 324 0.80 -36.21 -5.49
CA SER A 324 1.65 -36.64 -4.37
C SER A 324 1.76 -35.63 -3.23
N ASP A 325 1.45 -34.35 -3.47
CA ASP A 325 1.59 -33.27 -2.49
C ASP A 325 0.53 -33.35 -1.38
N GLY A 326 -0.59 -34.03 -1.65
CA GLY A 326 -1.73 -34.06 -0.73
C GLY A 326 -2.26 -32.65 -0.46
N PHE A 327 -2.53 -32.35 0.81
CA PHE A 327 -3.07 -31.05 1.23
C PHE A 327 -1.97 -29.99 1.26
N ARG A 328 -2.11 -28.93 0.45
CA ARG A 328 -1.08 -27.92 0.21
C ARG A 328 -1.37 -26.64 1.01
N VAL A 329 -0.54 -26.37 2.01
CA VAL A 329 -0.69 -25.22 2.91
C VAL A 329 0.39 -24.18 2.65
N LEU A 330 0.00 -22.96 2.31
CA LEU A 330 0.93 -21.83 2.26
C LEU A 330 1.30 -21.40 3.69
N VAL A 331 2.59 -21.47 4.03
CA VAL A 331 3.14 -21.13 5.37
C VAL A 331 3.95 -19.83 5.38
N ASP A 332 3.99 -19.09 4.28
CA ASP A 332 4.58 -17.76 4.24
C ASP A 332 3.56 -16.67 4.62
N ARG A 333 4.01 -15.64 5.35
CA ARG A 333 3.18 -14.47 5.68
C ARG A 333 2.77 -13.63 4.46
N LEU A 334 3.45 -13.81 3.32
CA LEU A 334 3.19 -13.10 2.07
C LEU A 334 2.85 -14.09 0.96
N TRP A 335 1.89 -13.72 0.10
CA TRP A 335 1.51 -14.55 -1.04
C TRP A 335 2.65 -14.65 -2.08
N PRO A 336 2.94 -15.84 -2.65
CA PRO A 336 3.97 -16.04 -3.68
C PRO A 336 3.75 -15.16 -4.92
N ARG A 337 4.79 -14.45 -5.35
CA ARG A 337 4.68 -13.42 -6.40
C ARG A 337 4.43 -14.08 -7.77
N GLY A 338 3.65 -13.43 -8.63
CA GLY A 338 3.39 -13.92 -10.00
C GLY A 338 2.67 -15.27 -10.10
N THR A 339 2.13 -15.79 -9.00
CA THR A 339 1.42 -17.07 -8.96
C THR A 339 -0.02 -16.83 -8.50
N SER A 340 -1.02 -17.30 -9.23
CA SER A 340 -2.43 -17.18 -8.82
C SER A 340 -2.80 -18.30 -7.84
N LYS A 341 -3.88 -18.11 -7.05
CA LYS A 341 -4.43 -19.18 -6.18
C LYS A 341 -4.67 -20.48 -6.94
N ALA A 342 -5.31 -20.38 -8.12
CA ALA A 342 -5.58 -21.52 -8.99
C ALA A 342 -4.30 -22.21 -9.48
N LYS A 343 -3.27 -21.46 -9.90
CA LYS A 343 -2.00 -22.04 -10.36
C LYS A 343 -1.17 -22.66 -9.23
N ALA A 344 -1.26 -22.10 -8.03
CA ALA A 344 -0.50 -22.57 -6.88
C ALA A 344 -1.09 -23.82 -6.21
N CYS A 345 -2.35 -24.17 -6.51
CA CYS A 345 -3.12 -25.25 -5.85
C CYS A 345 -2.91 -25.20 -4.33
N ILE A 346 -3.37 -24.13 -3.68
CA ILE A 346 -3.25 -23.94 -2.23
C ILE A 346 -4.62 -24.11 -1.60
N ASP A 347 -4.74 -25.11 -0.73
CA ASP A 347 -5.99 -25.44 -0.04
C ASP A 347 -6.20 -24.54 1.18
N ALA A 348 -5.12 -24.21 1.91
CA ALA A 348 -5.14 -23.30 3.06
C ALA A 348 -3.95 -22.33 3.08
N TRP A 349 -4.17 -21.13 3.64
CA TRP A 349 -3.10 -20.16 3.88
C TRP A 349 -3.05 -19.78 5.35
N VAL A 350 -2.10 -20.38 6.08
CA VAL A 350 -1.93 -20.20 7.52
C VAL A 350 -0.76 -19.26 7.76
N LYS A 351 -0.98 -17.98 7.46
CA LYS A 351 0.02 -16.91 7.61
C LYS A 351 0.55 -16.74 9.04
N ASP A 352 -0.16 -17.28 10.04
CA ASP A 352 0.09 -17.01 11.46
C ASP A 352 1.31 -17.75 11.99
N VAL A 353 1.58 -18.97 11.46
CA VAL A 353 2.77 -19.75 11.79
C VAL A 353 4.04 -19.27 11.09
N ALA A 354 3.95 -18.33 10.15
CA ALA A 354 5.14 -17.76 9.51
C ALA A 354 5.98 -16.97 10.54
N PRO A 355 7.30 -16.80 10.32
CA PRO A 355 8.13 -15.99 11.21
C PRO A 355 7.68 -14.53 11.24
N SER A 356 8.01 -13.84 12.33
CA SER A 356 7.81 -12.40 12.46
C SER A 356 8.51 -11.63 11.33
N LYS A 357 8.07 -10.39 11.10
CA LYS A 357 8.70 -9.52 10.11
C LYS A 357 10.13 -9.21 10.53
N GLU A 358 10.32 -8.99 11.82
CA GLU A 358 11.54 -8.61 12.50
C GLU A 358 12.59 -9.72 12.38
N LEU A 359 12.23 -10.95 12.75
CA LEU A 359 13.12 -12.12 12.64
C LEU A 359 13.46 -12.44 11.17
N ARG A 360 12.49 -12.38 10.25
CA ARG A 360 12.73 -12.60 8.83
C ARG A 360 13.62 -11.51 8.21
N THR A 361 13.48 -10.25 8.64
CA THR A 361 14.36 -9.15 8.21
C THR A 361 15.77 -9.31 8.78
N TRP A 362 15.92 -9.78 10.02
CA TRP A 362 17.22 -10.07 10.62
C TRP A 362 17.93 -11.25 9.94
N PHE A 363 17.20 -12.33 9.62
CA PHE A 363 17.76 -13.50 8.94
C PHE A 363 18.27 -13.14 7.54
N ALA A 364 17.50 -12.35 6.78
CA ALA A 364 17.86 -11.84 5.44
C ALA A 364 18.28 -12.91 4.39
N HIS A 365 18.00 -14.20 4.63
CA HIS A 365 18.52 -15.34 3.87
C HIS A 365 20.06 -15.44 3.87
N ILE A 366 20.71 -15.06 4.98
CA ILE A 366 22.14 -15.24 5.22
C ILE A 366 22.34 -16.65 5.83
N PRO A 367 22.94 -17.62 5.12
CA PRO A 367 23.04 -19.01 5.60
C PRO A 367 23.71 -19.16 6.97
N GLU A 368 24.70 -18.34 7.27
CA GLU A 368 25.43 -18.32 8.53
C GLU A 368 24.54 -17.96 9.72
N ARG A 369 23.42 -17.25 9.49
CA ARG A 369 22.41 -16.92 10.50
C ARG A 369 21.33 -18.00 10.65
N PHE A 370 21.32 -19.04 9.82
CA PHE A 370 20.23 -20.01 9.81
C PHE A 370 20.08 -20.81 11.13
N PRO A 371 21.14 -21.25 11.83
CA PRO A 371 20.99 -21.99 13.09
C PRO A 371 20.27 -21.16 14.16
N GLU A 372 20.68 -19.90 14.33
CA GLU A 372 20.07 -18.95 15.27
C GLU A 372 18.68 -18.49 14.80
N PHE A 373 18.46 -18.34 13.49
CA PHE A 373 17.11 -18.11 12.93
C PHE A 373 16.16 -19.26 13.29
N ALA A 374 16.61 -20.51 13.17
CA ALA A 374 15.80 -21.69 13.45
C ALA A 374 15.42 -21.78 14.95
N GLU A 375 16.37 -21.47 15.85
CA GLU A 375 16.11 -21.40 17.29
C GLU A 375 15.11 -20.28 17.64
N ARG A 376 15.37 -19.04 17.18
CA ARG A 376 14.50 -17.89 17.43
C ARG A 376 13.09 -18.11 16.86
N TYR A 377 12.98 -18.71 15.68
CA TYR A 377 11.69 -18.99 15.04
C TYR A 377 10.94 -20.14 15.73
N ALA A 378 11.64 -21.17 16.22
CA ALA A 378 11.02 -22.18 17.08
C ALA A 378 10.41 -21.52 18.34
N GLY A 379 11.11 -20.58 18.98
CA GLY A 379 10.55 -19.78 20.09
C GLY A 379 9.31 -18.95 19.72
N GLU A 380 9.24 -18.39 18.51
CA GLU A 380 8.03 -17.73 18.00
C GLU A 380 6.85 -18.71 17.78
N LEU A 381 7.14 -19.98 17.45
CA LEU A 381 6.13 -21.04 17.27
C LEU A 381 5.64 -21.58 18.63
N ASP A 382 6.54 -21.79 19.59
CA ASP A 382 6.20 -22.18 20.97
C ASP A 382 5.34 -21.09 21.65
N ALA A 383 5.62 -19.81 21.39
CA ALA A 383 4.83 -18.68 21.86
C ALA A 383 3.50 -18.48 21.11
N ASN A 384 3.19 -19.28 20.09
CA ASN A 384 1.99 -19.16 19.25
C ASN A 384 1.22 -20.49 19.11
N PRO A 385 0.74 -21.09 20.23
CA PRO A 385 0.04 -22.37 20.20
C PRO A 385 -1.25 -22.31 19.37
N GLU A 386 -1.95 -21.17 19.35
CA GLU A 386 -3.15 -21.01 18.52
C GLU A 386 -2.85 -21.05 17.02
N GLY A 387 -1.72 -20.48 16.57
CA GLY A 387 -1.31 -20.52 15.17
C GLY A 387 -1.00 -21.95 14.73
N ILE A 388 -0.32 -22.71 15.59
CA ILE A 388 -0.07 -24.14 15.40
C ILE A 388 -1.38 -24.94 15.35
N GLU A 389 -2.34 -24.65 16.24
CA GLU A 389 -3.63 -25.35 16.24
C GLU A 389 -4.48 -24.99 15.00
N ARG A 390 -4.49 -23.71 14.57
CA ARG A 390 -5.11 -23.31 13.29
C ARG A 390 -4.48 -24.03 12.09
N LEU A 391 -3.16 -24.26 12.12
CA LEU A 391 -2.46 -25.05 11.11
C LEU A 391 -2.91 -26.52 11.12
N ARG A 392 -3.00 -27.13 12.31
CA ARG A 392 -3.45 -28.53 12.48
C ARG A 392 -4.90 -28.75 12.09
N GLN A 393 -5.78 -27.78 12.38
CA GLN A 393 -7.18 -27.80 11.98
C GLN A 393 -7.33 -27.69 10.46
N ALA A 394 -6.51 -26.86 9.81
CA ALA A 394 -6.56 -26.70 8.35
C ALA A 394 -6.34 -28.02 7.60
N TRP A 395 -5.39 -28.85 8.04
CA TRP A 395 -5.11 -30.15 7.41
C TRP A 395 -5.84 -31.35 8.04
N ALA A 396 -6.79 -31.13 8.94
CA ALA A 396 -7.44 -32.21 9.70
C ALA A 396 -8.05 -33.28 8.77
N GLY A 397 -7.61 -34.53 8.94
CA GLY A 397 -8.03 -35.66 8.10
C GLY A 397 -7.17 -35.92 6.85
N SER A 398 -6.17 -35.07 6.57
CA SER A 398 -5.23 -35.28 5.46
C SER A 398 -4.10 -36.24 5.85
N ALA A 399 -3.88 -37.30 5.07
CA ALA A 399 -2.78 -38.25 5.32
C ALA A 399 -1.40 -37.70 4.89
N ARG A 400 -1.38 -36.79 3.92
CA ARG A 400 -0.18 -36.15 3.36
C ARG A 400 -0.40 -34.63 3.29
N VAL A 401 0.62 -33.87 3.68
CA VAL A 401 0.61 -32.41 3.72
C VAL A 401 1.90 -31.88 3.08
N THR A 402 1.77 -30.83 2.28
CA THR A 402 2.93 -30.09 1.75
C THR A 402 2.92 -28.66 2.28
N LEU A 403 3.96 -28.27 3.01
CA LEU A 403 4.20 -26.88 3.40
C LEU A 403 4.77 -26.13 2.20
N VAL A 404 4.01 -25.15 1.71
CA VAL A 404 4.36 -24.38 0.52
C VAL A 404 5.01 -23.07 0.90
N PHE A 405 6.17 -22.77 0.31
CA PHE A 405 6.99 -21.59 0.61
C PHE A 405 7.52 -20.90 -0.66
N ALA A 406 7.88 -19.62 -0.56
CA ALA A 406 8.27 -18.78 -1.69
C ALA A 406 9.76 -18.39 -1.73
N ALA A 407 10.56 -18.81 -0.75
CA ALA A 407 12.02 -18.61 -0.79
C ALA A 407 12.62 -19.23 -2.07
N LYS A 408 13.76 -18.69 -2.52
CA LYS A 408 14.57 -19.32 -3.59
C LYS A 408 15.42 -20.46 -3.04
N ASP A 409 15.91 -20.28 -1.82
CA ASP A 409 16.71 -21.26 -1.09
C ASP A 409 15.82 -22.37 -0.54
N GLU A 410 16.13 -23.62 -0.88
CA GLU A 410 15.38 -24.81 -0.48
C GLU A 410 15.93 -25.45 0.79
N ALA A 411 17.17 -25.13 1.19
CA ALA A 411 17.81 -25.59 2.42
C ALA A 411 17.61 -24.62 3.60
N TYR A 412 17.69 -23.31 3.36
CA TYR A 412 17.68 -22.28 4.41
C TYR A 412 16.45 -21.38 4.33
N ASN A 413 15.30 -21.92 4.75
CA ASN A 413 14.01 -21.23 4.74
C ASN A 413 13.11 -21.61 5.95
N ASN A 414 12.01 -20.89 6.12
CA ASN A 414 11.04 -21.08 7.20
C ASN A 414 10.24 -22.39 7.11
N ALA A 415 10.03 -22.98 5.92
CA ALA A 415 9.28 -24.24 5.83
C ALA A 415 10.11 -25.43 6.34
N VAL A 416 11.44 -25.39 6.18
CA VAL A 416 12.36 -26.36 6.81
C VAL A 416 12.22 -26.33 8.32
N VAL A 417 12.38 -25.15 8.95
CA VAL A 417 12.26 -25.01 10.41
C VAL A 417 10.87 -25.40 10.92
N LEU A 418 9.80 -25.00 10.21
CA LEU A 418 8.44 -25.35 10.61
C LEU A 418 8.17 -26.86 10.49
N ARG A 419 8.65 -27.52 9.43
CA ARG A 419 8.60 -29.00 9.29
C ARG A 419 9.28 -29.66 10.48
N ASP A 420 10.51 -29.26 10.78
CA ASP A 420 11.32 -29.86 11.84
C ASP A 420 10.71 -29.65 13.23
N TYR A 421 10.13 -28.47 13.47
CA TYR A 421 9.34 -28.15 14.65
C TYR A 421 8.11 -29.07 14.77
N LEU A 422 7.31 -29.20 13.71
CA LEU A 422 6.10 -30.05 13.70
C LEU A 422 6.43 -31.53 13.95
N VAL A 423 7.54 -32.03 13.41
CA VAL A 423 8.02 -33.39 13.63
C VAL A 423 8.50 -33.57 15.08
N ARG A 424 9.29 -32.61 15.60
CA ARG A 424 9.78 -32.63 17.00
C ARG A 424 8.65 -32.60 18.03
N GLN A 425 7.59 -31.83 17.76
CA GLN A 425 6.39 -31.75 18.61
C GLN A 425 5.43 -32.95 18.42
N GLY A 426 5.74 -33.91 17.53
CA GLY A 426 4.89 -35.07 17.24
C GLY A 426 3.61 -34.75 16.48
N PHE A 427 3.49 -33.55 15.89
CA PHE A 427 2.32 -33.11 15.13
C PHE A 427 2.34 -33.56 13.67
N ALA A 428 3.49 -33.97 13.16
CA ALA A 428 3.66 -34.56 11.83
C ALA A 428 4.79 -35.60 11.82
N ARG A 429 4.91 -36.37 10.73
CA ARG A 429 6.06 -37.23 10.42
C ARG A 429 6.73 -36.70 9.15
N GLU A 430 8.06 -36.73 9.07
CA GLU A 430 8.75 -36.40 7.83
C GLU A 430 8.43 -37.43 6.73
N GLN A 431 8.52 -37.01 5.45
CA GLN A 431 8.26 -37.84 4.27
C GLN A 431 9.40 -38.81 3.93
#